data_AF-A0A2R5L1C6-F1
#
_entry.id   AF-A0A2R5L1C6-F1
#
_cell.length_a   1.000
_cell.length_b   1.000
_cell.length_c   1.000
_cell.angle_alpha   90.00
_cell.angle_beta   90.00
_cell.angle_gamma   90.00
#
_symmetry.space_group_name_H-M   'P 1'
#
loop_
_entity.id
_entity.type
_entity.pdbx_description
1 polymer ?
#
loop_
_entity_poly.entity_id
_entity_poly.type
_entity_poly.pdbx_seq_one_letter_code
_entity_poly.pdbx_strand_id
1 'polypeptide(L)'
;TGVMGFNMCRNLMENGGFLKMSVYNRTQSKCDELVAKGAKLCLSPKEVANNSDVIFTMVGVPTDLQNVVYGTNELDGIFDGCKSGNILVDMTTSRPELARSISRDASKKGIFSIDAPVSGGDIGARDGTLSIMIGGDRKSVESLNPLFESMGKNIRYMGESGSGQHTKMSNQILVANNMIGVV
;
A
#
# COMPACT_ATOMS: atom_id res chain seq x y z
N THR A 1 -0.82 -7.42 -7.70
CA THR A 1 0.12 -6.95 -8.74
C THR A 1 -0.62 -6.40 -9.97
N GLY A 2 -1.34 -5.28 -9.80
CA GLY A 2 -1.83 -4.49 -10.95
C GLY A 2 -0.71 -3.66 -11.59
N VAL A 3 -1.03 -2.83 -12.58
CA VAL A 3 -0.03 -1.98 -13.27
C VAL A 3 0.79 -1.13 -12.29
N MET A 4 0.14 -0.50 -11.31
CA MET A 4 0.81 0.24 -10.24
C MET A 4 1.64 -0.68 -9.35
N GLY A 5 0.98 -1.66 -8.71
CA GLY A 5 1.61 -2.51 -7.70
C GLY A 5 2.78 -3.35 -8.23
N PHE A 6 2.73 -3.80 -9.49
CA PHE A 6 3.83 -4.52 -10.11
C PHE A 6 5.11 -3.67 -10.16
N ASN A 7 5.02 -2.45 -10.70
CA ASN A 7 6.16 -1.54 -10.81
C ASN A 7 6.69 -1.12 -9.42
N MET A 8 5.79 -0.91 -8.46
CA MET A 8 6.16 -0.61 -7.07
C MET A 8 6.92 -1.77 -6.41
N CYS A 9 6.43 -3.01 -6.55
CA CYS A 9 7.14 -4.20 -6.08
C CYS A 9 8.52 -4.33 -6.72
N ARG A 10 8.61 -4.10 -8.04
CA ARG A 10 9.90 -4.13 -8.76
C ARG A 10 10.88 -3.11 -8.16
N ASN A 11 10.46 -1.86 -7.97
CA ASN A 11 11.33 -0.83 -7.41
C ASN A 11 11.76 -1.15 -5.96
N LEU A 12 10.87 -1.73 -5.15
CA LEU A 12 11.22 -2.22 -3.81
C LEU A 12 12.23 -3.37 -3.85
N MET A 13 12.13 -4.27 -4.82
CA MET A 13 13.08 -5.38 -4.97
C MET A 13 14.46 -4.89 -5.48
N GLU A 14 14.48 -3.87 -6.35
CA GLU A 14 15.72 -3.35 -6.95
C GLU A 14 16.43 -2.35 -6.01
N ASN A 15 15.68 -1.50 -5.31
CA ASN A 15 16.22 -0.38 -4.53
C ASN A 15 16.00 -0.50 -3.02
N GLY A 16 15.12 -1.40 -2.56
CA GLY A 16 14.83 -1.61 -1.14
C GLY A 16 15.90 -2.42 -0.39
N GLY A 17 17.00 -2.82 -1.05
CA GLY A 17 18.08 -3.61 -0.47
C GLY A 17 17.83 -5.13 -0.53
N PHE A 18 18.39 -5.89 0.41
CA PHE A 18 18.29 -7.37 0.47
C PHE A 18 16.97 -7.89 1.06
N LEU A 19 15.87 -7.15 0.85
CA LEU A 19 14.56 -7.51 1.39
C LEU A 19 14.00 -8.73 0.66
N LYS A 20 13.43 -9.67 1.42
CA LYS A 20 12.63 -10.75 0.86
C LYS A 20 11.26 -10.20 0.51
N MET A 21 10.82 -10.43 -0.73
CA MET A 21 9.51 -9.97 -1.20
C MET A 21 8.53 -11.14 -1.23
N SER A 22 7.39 -10.99 -0.55
CA SER A 22 6.24 -11.90 -0.66
C SER A 22 5.12 -11.19 -1.43
N VAL A 23 4.58 -11.84 -2.46
CA VAL A 23 3.55 -11.24 -3.32
C VAL A 23 2.29 -12.10 -3.36
N TYR A 24 1.15 -11.43 -3.36
CA TYR A 24 -0.15 -12.04 -3.60
C TYR A 24 -0.92 -11.21 -4.62
N ASN A 25 -1.67 -11.91 -5.46
CA ASN A 25 -2.68 -11.31 -6.31
C ASN A 25 -3.80 -12.33 -6.53
N ARG A 26 -5.06 -11.88 -6.54
CA ARG A 26 -6.22 -12.74 -6.82
C ARG A 26 -6.04 -13.56 -8.11
N THR A 27 -5.46 -12.93 -9.14
CA THR A 27 -5.02 -13.61 -10.37
C THR A 27 -3.53 -13.93 -10.25
N GLN A 28 -3.17 -15.16 -9.90
CA GLN A 28 -1.78 -15.54 -9.58
C GLN A 28 -0.79 -15.29 -10.73
N SER A 29 -1.20 -15.51 -11.99
CA SER A 29 -0.33 -15.28 -13.15
C SER A 29 0.19 -13.84 -13.29
N LYS A 30 -0.45 -12.86 -12.64
CA LYS A 30 0.06 -11.48 -12.58
C LYS A 30 1.29 -11.33 -11.66
N CYS A 31 1.69 -12.37 -10.95
CA CYS A 31 2.88 -12.39 -10.11
C CYS A 31 4.08 -13.03 -10.80
N ASP A 32 3.90 -13.73 -11.93
CA ASP A 32 4.90 -14.60 -12.55
C ASP A 32 6.23 -13.88 -12.80
N GLU A 33 6.19 -12.65 -13.30
CA GLU A 33 7.41 -11.87 -13.56
C GLU A 33 8.13 -11.45 -12.27
N LEU A 34 7.41 -11.12 -11.19
CA LEU A 34 8.03 -10.82 -9.90
C LEU A 34 8.62 -12.08 -9.27
N VAL A 35 7.95 -13.23 -9.45
CA VAL A 35 8.46 -14.53 -8.99
C VAL A 35 9.73 -14.90 -9.74
N ALA A 36 9.78 -14.69 -11.05
CA ALA A 36 10.99 -14.88 -11.85
C ALA A 36 12.15 -13.99 -11.40
N LYS A 37 11.86 -12.82 -10.80
CA LYS A 37 12.83 -11.90 -10.19
C LYS A 37 13.17 -12.24 -8.72
N GLY A 38 12.60 -13.31 -8.16
CA GLY A 38 12.92 -13.80 -6.81
C GLY A 38 11.87 -13.50 -5.73
N ALA A 39 10.70 -12.95 -6.09
CA ALA A 39 9.61 -12.81 -5.13
C ALA A 39 8.99 -14.19 -4.78
N LYS A 40 8.59 -14.38 -3.52
CA LYS A 40 7.83 -15.55 -3.08
C LYS A 40 6.35 -15.33 -3.40
N LEU A 41 5.75 -16.23 -4.18
CA LEU A 41 4.31 -16.27 -4.37
C LEU A 41 3.62 -16.79 -3.10
N CYS A 42 2.63 -16.04 -2.62
CA CYS A 42 1.73 -16.44 -1.55
C CYS A 42 0.32 -16.70 -2.13
N LEU A 43 -0.44 -17.56 -1.46
CA LEU A 43 -1.78 -17.99 -1.87
C LEU A 43 -2.90 -17.20 -1.21
N SER A 44 -2.59 -16.40 -0.18
CA SER A 44 -3.54 -15.51 0.49
C SER A 44 -2.89 -14.26 1.08
N PRO A 45 -3.66 -13.19 1.36
CA PRO A 45 -3.19 -12.02 2.11
C PRO A 45 -2.64 -12.39 3.49
N LYS A 46 -3.26 -13.33 4.20
CA LYS A 46 -2.74 -13.90 5.45
C LYS A 46 -1.35 -14.50 5.29
N GLU A 47 -1.12 -15.26 4.21
CA GLU A 47 0.19 -15.85 3.98
C GLU A 47 1.26 -14.76 3.73
N VAL A 48 0.93 -13.69 3.00
CA VAL A 48 1.82 -12.53 2.86
C VAL A 48 2.16 -11.96 4.24
N ALA A 49 1.15 -11.72 5.08
CA ALA A 49 1.32 -11.16 6.42
C ALA A 49 2.19 -12.06 7.33
N ASN A 50 2.00 -13.39 7.28
CA ASN A 50 2.81 -14.35 8.05
C ASN A 50 4.31 -14.31 7.71
N ASN A 51 4.64 -13.94 6.47
CA ASN A 51 6.01 -13.93 5.94
C ASN A 51 6.64 -12.53 5.88
N SER A 52 5.98 -11.49 6.41
CA SER A 52 6.41 -10.10 6.21
C SER A 52 6.35 -9.27 7.49
N ASP A 53 7.32 -8.38 7.68
CA ASP A 53 7.31 -7.39 8.76
C ASP A 53 6.48 -6.15 8.37
N VAL A 54 6.55 -5.77 7.09
CA VAL A 54 5.84 -4.65 6.47
C VAL A 54 5.01 -5.17 5.30
N ILE A 55 3.73 -4.82 5.26
CA ILE A 55 2.77 -5.29 4.26
C ILE A 55 2.24 -4.10 3.49
N PHE A 56 2.40 -4.08 2.17
CA PHE A 56 1.84 -3.05 1.30
C PHE A 56 0.56 -3.55 0.60
N THR A 57 -0.48 -2.72 0.56
CA THR A 57 -1.65 -2.93 -0.30
C THR A 57 -1.74 -1.91 -1.42
N MET A 58 -2.03 -2.39 -2.63
CA MET A 58 -2.30 -1.58 -3.81
C MET A 58 -3.36 -2.32 -4.65
N VAL A 59 -4.63 -2.05 -4.34
CA VAL A 59 -5.79 -2.75 -4.92
C VAL A 59 -6.70 -1.78 -5.69
N GLY A 60 -7.75 -2.30 -6.33
CA GLY A 60 -8.56 -1.50 -7.27
C GLY A 60 -9.49 -0.51 -6.59
N VAL A 61 -10.21 -0.94 -5.55
CA VAL A 61 -11.28 -0.16 -4.91
C VAL A 61 -11.31 -0.37 -3.38
N PRO A 62 -11.97 0.52 -2.62
CA PRO A 62 -12.04 0.41 -1.15
C PRO A 62 -12.67 -0.88 -0.62
N THR A 63 -13.55 -1.53 -1.38
CA THR A 63 -14.14 -2.82 -1.01
C THR A 63 -13.12 -3.95 -1.13
N ASP A 64 -12.28 -3.95 -2.16
CA ASP A 64 -11.18 -4.90 -2.29
C ASP A 64 -10.18 -4.74 -1.13
N LEU A 65 -9.92 -3.50 -0.70
CA LEU A 65 -9.06 -3.24 0.45
C LEU A 65 -9.63 -3.86 1.74
N GLN A 66 -10.92 -3.67 2.00
CA GLN A 66 -11.58 -4.29 3.15
C GLN A 66 -11.46 -5.82 3.09
N ASN A 67 -11.73 -6.42 1.92
CA ASN A 67 -11.67 -7.86 1.73
C ASN A 67 -10.26 -8.42 1.98
N VAL A 68 -9.19 -7.75 1.51
CA VAL A 68 -7.83 -8.25 1.75
C VAL A 68 -7.35 -7.99 3.17
N VAL A 69 -7.82 -6.93 3.83
CA VAL A 69 -7.42 -6.60 5.21
C VAL A 69 -8.12 -7.49 6.23
N TYR A 70 -9.45 -7.54 6.16
CA TYR A 70 -10.31 -8.23 7.13
C TYR A 70 -10.63 -9.68 6.74
N GLY A 71 -10.40 -10.05 5.48
CA GLY A 71 -10.81 -11.34 4.95
C GLY A 71 -12.27 -11.38 4.50
N THR A 72 -12.66 -12.51 3.92
CA THR A 72 -14.03 -12.89 3.57
C THR A 72 -14.25 -14.35 3.97
N ASN A 73 -15.45 -14.90 3.73
CA ASN A 73 -15.71 -16.33 3.97
C ASN A 73 -14.81 -17.28 3.15
N GLU A 74 -14.21 -16.79 2.07
CA GLU A 74 -13.40 -17.59 1.12
C GLU A 74 -11.93 -17.15 1.10
N LEU A 75 -11.56 -16.12 1.86
CA LEU A 75 -10.24 -15.51 1.82
C LEU A 75 -9.81 -15.05 3.20
N ASP A 76 -8.77 -15.67 3.74
CA ASP A 76 -8.13 -15.18 4.96
C ASP A 76 -7.47 -13.80 4.75
N GLY A 77 -7.72 -12.86 5.65
CA GLY A 77 -7.25 -11.48 5.55
C GLY A 77 -5.84 -11.26 6.09
N ILE A 78 -5.27 -10.08 5.84
CA ILE A 78 -3.98 -9.64 6.38
C ILE A 78 -3.97 -9.71 7.91
N PHE A 79 -5.05 -9.27 8.56
CA PHE A 79 -5.18 -9.28 10.02
C PHE A 79 -5.20 -10.68 10.65
N ASP A 80 -5.38 -11.74 9.87
CA ASP A 80 -5.33 -13.13 10.32
C ASP A 80 -3.92 -13.73 10.28
N GLY A 81 -2.97 -13.05 9.62
CA GLY A 81 -1.55 -13.46 9.54
C GLY A 81 -0.58 -12.49 10.20
N CYS A 82 -1.04 -11.28 10.55
CA CYS A 82 -0.20 -10.31 11.24
C CYS A 82 0.09 -10.71 12.69
N LYS A 83 1.29 -10.33 13.14
CA LYS A 83 1.77 -10.38 14.51
C LYS A 83 1.90 -8.95 15.05
N SER A 84 1.93 -8.82 16.37
CA SER A 84 2.22 -7.54 17.02
C SER A 84 3.56 -6.98 16.52
N GLY A 85 3.59 -5.68 16.22
CA GLY A 85 4.73 -4.99 15.62
C GLY A 85 4.73 -4.94 14.10
N ASN A 86 3.88 -5.69 13.39
CA ASN A 86 3.76 -5.56 11.94
C ASN A 86 3.26 -4.17 11.54
N ILE A 87 3.62 -3.74 10.33
CA ILE A 87 3.17 -2.48 9.75
C ILE A 87 2.41 -2.74 8.45
N LEU A 88 1.12 -2.36 8.42
CA LEU A 88 0.28 -2.36 7.22
C LEU A 88 0.30 -0.98 6.58
N VAL A 89 0.69 -0.90 5.31
CA VAL A 89 0.74 0.33 4.51
C VAL A 89 -0.25 0.20 3.35
N ASP A 90 -1.35 0.94 3.40
CA ASP A 90 -2.29 1.03 2.29
C ASP A 90 -1.95 2.17 1.34
N MET A 91 -1.53 1.81 0.14
CA MET A 91 -1.20 2.78 -0.92
C MET A 91 -2.35 2.95 -1.93
N THR A 92 -3.47 2.27 -1.71
CA THR A 92 -4.69 2.40 -2.52
C THR A 92 -5.32 3.77 -2.33
N THR A 93 -6.00 4.29 -3.36
CA THR A 93 -6.89 5.45 -3.15
C THR A 93 -8.18 4.97 -2.51
N SER A 94 -8.47 5.45 -1.31
CA SER A 94 -9.57 4.98 -0.46
C SER A 94 -10.26 6.12 0.29
N ARG A 95 -11.16 5.76 1.21
CA ARG A 95 -11.88 6.72 2.07
C ARG A 95 -11.09 6.94 3.38
N PRO A 96 -10.97 8.19 3.88
CA PRO A 96 -10.32 8.46 5.16
C PRO A 96 -10.92 7.69 6.33
N GLU A 97 -12.25 7.52 6.34
CA GLU A 97 -12.93 6.78 7.40
C GLU A 97 -12.55 5.29 7.42
N LEU A 98 -12.28 4.71 6.26
CA LEU A 98 -11.80 3.34 6.17
C LEU A 98 -10.36 3.23 6.71
N ALA A 99 -9.48 4.17 6.36
CA ALA A 99 -8.13 4.24 6.91
C ALA A 99 -8.13 4.37 8.44
N ARG A 100 -8.99 5.24 9.00
CA ARG A 100 -9.18 5.37 10.45
C ARG A 100 -9.69 4.08 11.09
N SER A 101 -10.65 3.42 10.45
CA SER A 101 -11.20 2.15 10.95
C SER A 101 -10.17 1.02 10.96
N ILE A 102 -9.42 0.86 9.86
CA ILE A 102 -8.33 -0.10 9.76
C ILE A 102 -7.28 0.20 10.84
N SER A 103 -6.89 1.47 11.02
CA SER A 103 -5.92 1.86 12.04
C SER A 103 -6.38 1.54 13.48
N ARG A 104 -7.66 1.76 13.79
CA ARG A 104 -8.25 1.43 15.09
C ARG A 104 -8.31 -0.07 15.33
N ASP A 105 -8.57 -0.87 14.30
CA ASP A 105 -8.65 -2.33 14.45
C ASP A 105 -7.26 -2.99 14.45
N ALA A 106 -6.31 -2.44 13.70
CA ALA A 106 -4.91 -2.82 13.73
C ALA A 106 -4.30 -2.61 15.12
N SER A 107 -4.56 -1.45 15.75
CA SER A 107 -3.99 -1.14 17.07
C SER A 107 -4.45 -2.10 18.17
N LYS A 108 -5.69 -2.61 18.12
CA LYS A 108 -6.19 -3.66 19.03
C LYS A 108 -5.37 -4.96 18.95
N LYS A 109 -4.71 -5.20 17.81
CA LYS A 109 -3.85 -6.36 17.55
C LYS A 109 -2.35 -6.04 17.72
N GLY A 110 -2.00 -4.82 18.13
CA GLY A 110 -0.60 -4.37 18.20
C GLY A 110 0.04 -4.13 16.83
N ILE A 111 -0.76 -3.92 15.78
CA ILE A 111 -0.30 -3.68 14.41
C ILE A 111 -0.34 -2.17 14.15
N PHE A 112 0.67 -1.64 13.46
CA PHE A 112 0.67 -0.27 12.96
C PHE A 112 0.01 -0.20 11.59
N SER A 113 -0.81 0.81 11.36
CA SER A 113 -1.47 1.03 10.06
C SER A 113 -1.13 2.42 9.55
N ILE A 114 -0.83 2.50 8.25
CA ILE A 114 -0.45 3.73 7.55
C ILE A 114 -1.29 3.80 6.27
N ASP A 115 -1.96 4.92 6.03
CA ASP A 115 -2.53 5.23 4.71
C ASP A 115 -1.57 6.11 3.92
N ALA A 116 -1.05 5.59 2.81
CA ALA A 116 -0.05 6.24 1.98
C ALA A 116 -0.47 6.28 0.50
N PRO A 117 -1.67 6.81 0.15
CA PRO A 117 -2.12 6.91 -1.24
C PRO A 117 -1.14 7.70 -2.11
N VAL A 118 -1.10 7.32 -3.39
CA VAL A 118 -0.08 7.82 -4.33
C VAL A 118 -0.67 8.61 -5.51
N SER A 119 0.14 9.46 -6.12
CA SER A 119 -0.10 10.13 -7.41
C SER A 119 1.11 9.98 -8.34
N GLY A 120 0.88 10.04 -9.66
CA GLY A 120 1.92 9.89 -10.69
C GLY A 120 1.63 8.81 -11.75
N GLY A 121 0.59 8.00 -11.55
CA GLY A 121 0.19 6.97 -12.50
C GLY A 121 1.20 5.85 -12.64
N ASP A 122 1.00 5.03 -13.66
CA ASP A 122 1.85 3.89 -14.02
C ASP A 122 3.29 4.31 -14.36
N ILE A 123 3.45 5.45 -15.04
CA ILE A 123 4.76 6.04 -15.33
C ILE A 123 5.50 6.37 -14.03
N GLY A 124 4.85 7.08 -13.11
CA GLY A 124 5.45 7.41 -11.83
C GLY A 124 5.81 6.18 -10.98
N ALA A 125 4.96 5.15 -11.03
CA ALA A 125 5.23 3.87 -10.37
C ALA A 125 6.43 3.15 -11.00
N ARG A 126 6.53 3.13 -12.34
CA ARG A 126 7.67 2.53 -13.06
C ARG A 126 8.97 3.27 -12.74
N ASP A 127 8.94 4.60 -12.73
CA ASP A 127 10.17 5.39 -12.64
C ASP A 127 10.60 5.67 -11.20
N GLY A 128 9.83 5.22 -10.20
CA GLY A 128 10.11 5.46 -8.78
C GLY A 128 9.96 6.93 -8.40
N THR A 129 9.00 7.62 -9.02
CA THR A 129 8.78 9.07 -8.90
C THR A 129 7.42 9.44 -8.35
N LEU A 130 6.71 8.49 -7.75
CA LEU A 130 5.41 8.73 -7.12
C LEU A 130 5.47 9.88 -6.10
N SER A 131 4.36 10.62 -6.05
CA SER A 131 4.02 11.48 -4.92
C SER A 131 3.23 10.65 -3.90
N ILE A 132 3.74 10.53 -2.68
CA ILE A 132 3.20 9.67 -1.62
C ILE A 132 2.71 10.56 -0.46
N MET A 133 1.42 10.45 -0.13
CA MET A 133 0.75 11.29 0.86
C MET A 133 0.42 10.43 2.08
N ILE A 134 1.14 10.61 3.19
CA ILE A 134 1.20 9.61 4.26
C ILE A 134 0.45 10.08 5.51
N GLY A 135 -0.58 9.35 5.92
CA GLY A 135 -1.24 9.45 7.22
C GLY A 135 -0.91 8.26 8.12
N GLY A 136 -0.77 8.50 9.42
CA GLY A 136 -0.55 7.46 10.43
C GLY A 136 0.31 7.91 11.61
N ASP A 137 0.75 6.93 12.41
CA ASP A 137 1.70 7.19 13.50
C ASP A 137 3.05 7.65 12.94
N ARG A 138 3.53 8.80 13.42
CA ARG A 138 4.72 9.46 12.86
C ARG A 138 5.99 8.61 12.96
N LYS A 139 6.20 7.91 14.08
CA LYS A 139 7.40 7.07 14.27
C LYS A 139 7.40 5.88 13.31
N SER A 140 6.23 5.26 13.14
CA SER A 140 6.03 4.17 12.19
C SER A 140 6.20 4.62 10.74
N VAL A 141 5.81 5.85 10.41
CA VAL A 141 6.05 6.42 9.08
C VAL A 141 7.54 6.67 8.85
N GLU A 142 8.21 7.31 9.80
CA GLU A 142 9.64 7.65 9.69
C GLU A 142 10.53 6.41 9.56
N SER A 143 10.17 5.29 10.21
CA SER A 143 10.90 4.02 10.09
C SER A 143 10.81 3.39 8.70
N LEU A 144 9.82 3.76 7.89
CA LEU A 144 9.61 3.24 6.53
C LEU A 144 10.12 4.18 5.43
N ASN A 145 10.77 5.29 5.77
CA ASN A 145 11.27 6.26 4.79
C ASN A 145 12.10 5.62 3.65
N PRO A 146 13.05 4.70 3.90
CA PRO A 146 13.81 4.07 2.82
C PRO A 146 12.92 3.31 1.82
N LEU A 147 11.82 2.70 2.29
CA LEU A 147 10.88 2.00 1.42
C LEU A 147 10.07 2.99 0.58
N PHE A 148 9.64 4.11 1.16
CA PHE A 148 8.95 5.16 0.42
C PHE A 148 9.87 5.81 -0.63
N GLU A 149 11.13 6.05 -0.31
CA GLU A 149 12.15 6.62 -1.22
C GLU A 149 12.47 5.71 -2.40
N SER A 150 12.29 4.40 -2.26
CA SER A 150 12.44 3.45 -3.37
C SER A 150 11.32 3.58 -4.42
N MET A 151 10.16 4.13 -4.04
CA MET A 151 8.97 4.20 -4.91
C MET A 151 8.60 5.63 -5.33
N GLY A 152 9.10 6.64 -4.63
CA GLY A 152 8.66 8.03 -4.81
C GLY A 152 9.75 9.08 -4.61
N LYS A 153 9.46 10.28 -5.12
CA LYS A 153 10.32 11.47 -4.95
C LYS A 153 9.66 12.57 -4.12
N ASN A 154 8.32 12.61 -4.08
CA ASN A 154 7.57 13.58 -3.31
C ASN A 154 6.86 12.87 -2.15
N ILE A 155 7.58 12.67 -1.05
CA ILE A 155 7.09 11.93 0.12
C ILE A 155 6.72 12.95 1.19
N ARG A 156 5.46 12.94 1.65
CA ARG A 156 4.94 13.94 2.57
C ARG A 156 4.08 13.30 3.66
N TYR A 157 4.45 13.54 4.91
CA TYR A 157 3.61 13.24 6.06
C TYR A 157 2.49 14.28 6.20
N MET A 158 1.26 13.80 6.23
CA MET A 158 0.03 14.62 6.22
C MET A 158 -0.66 14.68 7.59
N GLY A 159 -0.27 13.82 8.53
CA GLY A 159 -0.85 13.78 9.87
C GLY A 159 -1.24 12.37 10.30
N GLU A 160 -2.26 12.29 11.15
CA GLU A 160 -2.77 11.03 11.68
C GLU A 160 -3.46 10.15 10.61
N SER A 161 -3.90 8.97 11.02
CA SER A 161 -4.56 8.00 10.14
C SER A 161 -5.77 8.63 9.43
N GLY A 162 -5.82 8.48 8.11
CA GLY A 162 -6.82 9.05 7.22
C GLY A 162 -6.43 10.40 6.61
N SER A 163 -5.40 11.09 7.14
CA SER A 163 -4.95 12.36 6.56
C SER A 163 -4.35 12.19 5.16
N GLY A 164 -3.66 11.08 4.88
CA GLY A 164 -3.14 10.78 3.55
C GLY A 164 -4.26 10.66 2.52
N GLN A 165 -5.31 9.91 2.86
CA GLN A 165 -6.51 9.77 2.03
C GLN A 165 -7.26 11.10 1.85
N HIS A 166 -7.36 11.93 2.90
CA HIS A 166 -7.96 13.26 2.78
C HIS A 166 -7.22 14.12 1.76
N THR A 167 -5.88 14.18 1.87
CA THR A 167 -5.06 14.93 0.91
C THR A 167 -5.18 14.36 -0.50
N LYS A 168 -5.20 13.02 -0.67
CA LYS A 168 -5.38 12.40 -1.98
C LYS A 168 -6.72 12.76 -2.61
N MET A 169 -7.81 12.77 -1.85
CA MET A 169 -9.11 13.18 -2.37
C MET A 169 -9.11 14.64 -2.82
N SER A 170 -8.55 15.56 -2.02
CA SER A 170 -8.37 16.96 -2.43
C SER A 170 -7.54 17.08 -3.71
N ASN A 171 -6.46 16.30 -3.83
CA ASN A 171 -5.65 16.23 -5.06
C ASN A 171 -6.49 15.76 -6.26
N GLN A 172 -7.32 14.73 -6.12
CA GLN A 172 -8.14 14.23 -7.23
C GLN A 172 -9.20 15.23 -7.68
N ILE A 173 -9.78 16.02 -6.77
CA ILE A 173 -10.70 17.11 -7.11
C ILE A 173 -9.98 18.18 -7.95
N LEU A 174 -8.78 18.59 -7.53
CA LEU A 174 -7.98 19.58 -8.26
C LEU A 174 -7.57 19.07 -9.65
N VAL A 175 -7.16 17.81 -9.75
CA VAL A 175 -6.83 17.18 -11.04
C VAL A 175 -8.05 17.15 -11.96
N ALA A 176 -9.23 16.76 -11.46
CA ALA A 176 -10.46 16.79 -12.24
C ALA A 176 -10.83 18.19 -12.73
N ASN A 177 -10.76 19.20 -11.84
CA ASN A 177 -11.04 20.59 -12.21
C ASN A 177 -10.05 21.12 -13.26
N ASN A 178 -8.76 20.81 -13.14
CA ASN A 178 -7.77 21.22 -14.13
C ASN A 178 -8.01 20.55 -15.48
N MET A 179 -8.40 19.27 -15.52
CA MET A 179 -8.73 18.59 -16.78
C MET A 179 -9.95 19.23 -17.47
N ILE A 180 -10.95 19.67 -16.71
CA ILE A 180 -12.12 20.38 -17.24
C ILE A 180 -11.76 21.81 -17.68
N GLY A 181 -10.90 22.51 -16.95
CA GLY A 181 -10.55 23.90 -17.24
C GLY A 181 -9.60 24.11 -18.43
N VAL A 182 -9.01 23.03 -18.96
CA VAL A 182 -8.10 23.08 -20.12
C VAL A 182 -8.85 22.96 -21.46
N VAL A 183 -10.14 22.60 -21.45
CA VAL A 183 -11.00 22.54 -22.65
C VAL A 183 -11.86 23.76 -22.83
#